data_AF-A0A962AJR0-F1
#
_entry.id   AF-A0A962AJR0-F1
#
_cell.length_a   1.000
_cell.length_b   1.000
_cell.length_c   1.000
_cell.angle_alpha   90.00
_cell.angle_beta   90.00
_cell.angle_gamma   90.00
#
_symmetry.space_group_name_H-M   'P 1'
#
loop_
_entity.id
_entity.type
_entity.pdbx_description
1 polymer ?
#
loop_
_entity_poly.entity_id
_entity_poly.type
_entity_poly.pdbx_seq_one_letter_code
_entity_poly.pdbx_strand_id
1 'polypeptide(L)' 'MPTNILMPALSPTMEEGTLAKWLKNEGDTIKSGDVIAEI' A
#
# COMPACT_ATOMS: atom_id res chain seq x y z
N MET A 1 8.23 -7.55 -15.16
CA MET A 1 6.90 -6.90 -15.23
C MET A 1 6.59 -6.38 -13.84
N PRO A 2 6.21 -5.10 -13.68
CA PRO A 2 5.80 -4.58 -12.38
C PRO A 2 4.49 -5.24 -11.91
N THR A 3 4.35 -5.42 -10.60
CA THR A 3 3.10 -5.87 -9.99
C THR A 3 2.35 -4.66 -9.47
N ASN A 4 1.10 -4.47 -9.91
CA ASN A 4 0.29 -3.35 -9.44
C ASN A 4 -0.18 -3.63 -8.01
N ILE A 5 0.15 -2.73 -7.09
CA ILE A 5 -0.36 -2.74 -5.73
C ILE A 5 -1.55 -1.80 -5.69
N LEU A 6 -2.74 -2.35 -5.46
CA LEU A 6 -3.97 -1.58 -5.30
C LEU A 6 -4.26 -1.37 -3.81
N MET A 7 -4.96 -0.28 -3.49
CA MET A 7 -5.41 -0.01 -2.13
C MET A 7 -6.32 -1.15 -1.65
N PRO A 8 -6.02 -1.81 -0.52
CA PRO A 8 -6.91 -2.82 0.04
C PRO A 8 -8.13 -2.14 0.65
N ALA A 9 -9.31 -2.73 0.48
CA ALA A 9 -10.49 -2.30 1.20
C ALA A 9 -10.35 -2.68 2.69
N LEU A 10 -10.22 -1.69 3.57
CA LEU A 10 -10.09 -1.92 5.02
C LEU A 10 -11.45 -2.17 5.71
N SER A 11 -12.55 -1.90 5.02
CA SER A 11 -13.91 -2.16 5.47
C SER A 11 -14.79 -2.60 4.30
N PRO A 12 -15.81 -3.45 4.52
CA PRO A 12 -16.75 -3.87 3.47
C PRO A 12 -17.54 -2.70 2.85
N THR A 13 -17.56 -1.53 3.49
CA THR A 13 -18.25 -0.32 3.00
C THR A 13 -17.29 0.82 2.67
N MET A 14 -15.99 0.55 2.55
CA MET A 14 -14.99 1.58 2.25
C MET A 14 -14.99 1.90 0.76
N GLU A 15 -15.36 3.13 0.40
CA GLU A 15 -15.33 3.63 -0.99
C GLU A 15 -14.02 4.39 -1.29
N GLU A 16 -13.53 5.17 -0.32
CA GLU A 16 -12.32 5.98 -0.44
C GLU A 16 -11.40 5.75 0.76
N GLY A 17 -10.09 5.83 0.52
CA GLY A 17 -9.05 5.80 1.54
C GLY A 17 -8.03 6.91 1.29
N THR A 18 -7.54 7.54 2.34
CA THR A 18 -6.50 8.57 2.24
C THR A 18 -5.16 7.94 2.54
N LEU A 19 -4.18 8.07 1.64
CA LEU A 19 -2.85 7.60 1.96
C LEU A 19 -2.19 8.56 2.98
N ALA A 20 -2.01 8.10 4.21
CA ALA A 20 -1.39 8.90 5.26
C ALA A 20 0.12 9.06 5.02
N LYS A 21 0.83 7.96 4.71
CA LYS A 21 2.30 8.00 4.57
C LYS A 21 2.86 6.81 3.79
N TRP A 22 3.84 7.08 2.93
CA TRP A 22 4.72 6.04 2.36
C TRP A 22 5.85 5.68 3.34
N LEU A 23 6.04 4.39 3.56
CA LEU A 23 7.14 3.84 4.38
C LEU A 23 8.30 3.31 3.53
N LYS A 24 8.09 3.20 2.22
CA LYS A 24 9.07 2.78 1.21
C LYS A 24 9.13 3.79 0.09
N ASN A 25 10.30 3.91 -0.51
CA ASN A 25 10.56 4.79 -1.64
C ASN A 25 10.75 3.97 -2.93
N GLU A 26 10.72 4.67 -4.06
CA GLU A 26 11.03 4.06 -5.35
C GLU A 26 12.46 3.49 -5.36
N GLY A 27 12.60 2.24 -5.80
CA GLY A 27 13.86 1.52 -5.82
C GLY A 27 14.17 0.73 -4.53
N ASP A 28 13.37 0.88 -3.47
CA ASP A 28 13.54 0.10 -2.26
C ASP A 28 13.20 -1.38 -2.49
N THR A 29 13.97 -2.27 -1.87
CA THR A 29 13.64 -3.70 -1.84
C THR A 29 12.54 -3.95 -0.82
N ILE A 30 11.50 -4.70 -1.24
CA ILE A 30 10.38 -5.12 -0.40
C ILE A 30 10.32 -6.65 -0.32
N LYS A 31 9.90 -7.17 0.83
CA LYS A 31 9.64 -8.60 1.06
C LYS A 31 8.18 -8.83 1.45
N SER A 32 7.73 -10.07 1.31
CA SER A 32 6.40 -10.45 1.79
C SER A 32 6.32 -10.22 3.30
N GLY A 33 5.31 -9.47 3.74
CA GLY A 33 5.14 -9.05 5.14
C GLY A 33 5.68 -7.65 5.46
N ASP A 34 6.41 -7.01 4.56
CA ASP A 34 6.84 -5.62 4.76
C ASP A 34 5.64 -4.66 4.66
N VAL A 35 5.56 -3.70 5.58
CA VAL A 35 4.61 -2.59 5.50
C VAL A 35 5.21 -1.50 4.60
N ILE A 36 4.51 -1.18 3.53
CA ILE A 36 5.01 -0.24 2.51
C ILE A 36 4.34 1.14 2.58
N ALA A 37 3.14 1.22 3.16
CA ALA A 37 2.39 2.46 3.34
C ALA A 37 1.38 2.34 4.48
N GLU A 38 0.98 3.50 4.99
CA GLU A 38 -0.07 3.71 5.96
C GLU A 38 -1.23 4.46 5.28
N ILE A 39 -2.45 3.96 5.49
CA ILE A 39 -3.71 4.43 4.90
C ILE A 39 -4.64 4.79 6.06
#